data_AF-A0AAW5P1R1-F1
#
_entry.id   AF-A0AAW5P1R1-F1
#
_cell.length_a   1.000
_cell.length_b   1.000
_cell.length_c   1.000
_cell.angle_alpha   90.00
_cell.angle_beta   90.00
_cell.angle_gamma   90.00
#
_symmetry.space_group_name_H-M   'P 1'
#
loop_
_entity.id
_entity.type
_entity.pdbx_description
1 polymer ?
#
loop_
_entity_poly.entity_id
_entity_poly.type
_entity_poly.pdbx_seq_one_letter_code
_entity_poly.pdbx_strand_id
1 'polypeptide(L)'
;MWYKVNELFSDSLNKTQIGQSLGLHRQTVAKYLSMTEEEFISSQSYDRHYGHKLDGYEFYVVNELRKWPFLSAPQLHDRLKEHFSDLPCVPPQKKRSSTSSTGCV
;
A
#
# COMPACT_ATOMS: atom_id res chain seq x y z
N MET A 1 7.26 -10.49 -3.31
CA MET A 1 8.36 -9.62 -2.82
C MET A 1 9.72 -10.33 -2.86
N TRP A 2 9.87 -11.56 -2.34
CA TRP A 2 11.15 -12.30 -2.34
C TRP A 2 11.70 -12.65 -3.74
N TYR A 3 10.88 -13.22 -4.63
CA TYR A 3 11.34 -13.58 -6.00
C TYR A 3 11.95 -12.40 -6.76
N LYS A 4 11.34 -11.23 -6.68
CA LYS A 4 11.82 -10.01 -7.34
C LYS A 4 13.16 -9.54 -6.78
N VAL A 5 13.40 -9.73 -5.47
CA VAL A 5 14.71 -9.42 -4.86
C VAL A 5 15.79 -10.37 -5.36
N ASN A 6 15.50 -11.67 -5.48
CA ASN A 6 16.45 -12.65 -6.00
C ASN A 6 16.74 -12.45 -7.49
N GLU A 7 15.71 -12.17 -8.30
CA GLU A 7 15.88 -11.84 -9.71
C GLU A 7 16.82 -10.64 -9.91
N LEU A 8 16.57 -9.52 -9.21
CA LEU A 8 17.43 -8.34 -9.30
C LEU A 8 18.84 -8.60 -8.74
N PHE A 9 18.98 -9.50 -7.77
CA PHE A 9 20.30 -9.90 -7.27
C PHE A 9 21.06 -10.77 -8.27
N SER A 10 20.36 -11.65 -9.00
CA SER A 10 20.92 -12.40 -10.13
C SER A 10 21.35 -11.48 -11.27
N ASP A 11 20.64 -10.36 -11.47
CA ASP A 11 21.00 -9.29 -12.41
C ASP A 11 22.18 -8.42 -11.92
N SER A 12 22.90 -8.83 -10.87
CA SER A 12 24.09 -8.17 -10.29
C SER A 12 23.84 -6.79 -9.66
N LEU A 13 22.60 -6.46 -9.29
CA LEU A 13 22.29 -5.20 -8.59
C LEU A 13 22.69 -5.25 -7.11
N ASN A 14 23.17 -4.12 -6.59
CA ASN A 14 23.49 -4.00 -5.18
C ASN A 14 22.22 -3.94 -4.31
N LYS A 15 22.31 -4.43 -3.07
CA LYS A 15 21.22 -4.44 -2.09
C LYS A 15 20.53 -3.07 -1.92
N THR A 16 21.31 -1.99 -1.97
CA THR A 16 20.80 -0.61 -1.91
C THR A 16 19.97 -0.24 -3.14
N GLN A 17 20.43 -0.62 -4.34
CA GLN A 17 19.72 -0.35 -5.60
C GLN A 17 18.42 -1.16 -5.68
N ILE A 18 18.45 -2.42 -5.26
CA ILE A 18 17.26 -3.29 -5.15
C ILE A 18 16.24 -2.67 -4.18
N GLY A 19 16.70 -2.20 -3.02
CA GLY A 19 15.84 -1.52 -2.05
C GLY A 19 15.19 -0.26 -2.61
N GLN A 20 15.96 0.58 -3.31
CA GLN A 20 15.44 1.78 -3.95
C GLN A 20 14.44 1.46 -5.07
N SER A 21 14.73 0.47 -5.91
CA SER A 21 13.85 0.07 -7.02
C SER A 21 12.51 -0.51 -6.54
N LEU A 22 12.52 -1.24 -5.43
CA LEU A 22 11.31 -1.88 -4.87
C LEU A 22 10.62 -1.04 -3.79
N GLY A 23 11.21 0.09 -3.39
CA GLY A 23 10.74 0.88 -2.23
C GLY A 23 10.87 0.15 -0.89
N LEU A 24 11.81 -0.80 -0.79
CA LEU A 24 12.07 -1.59 0.42
C LEU A 24 13.25 -1.03 1.22
N HIS A 25 13.20 -1.20 2.54
CA HIS A 25 14.34 -0.90 3.39
C HIS A 25 15.48 -1.89 3.13
N ARG A 26 16.75 -1.42 3.16
CA ARG A 26 17.94 -2.25 2.89
C ARG A 26 18.03 -3.52 3.74
N GLN A 27 17.55 -3.46 4.99
CA GLN A 27 17.53 -4.63 5.89
C GLN A 27 16.50 -5.67 5.45
N THR A 28 15.38 -5.26 4.85
CA THR A 28 14.39 -6.17 4.29
C THR A 28 14.96 -6.93 3.10
N VAL A 29 15.69 -6.23 2.23
CA VAL A 29 16.43 -6.86 1.11
C VAL A 29 17.46 -7.85 1.63
N ALA A 30 18.27 -7.46 2.64
CA ALA A 30 19.26 -8.35 3.24
C ALA A 30 18.62 -9.59 3.87
N LYS A 31 17.50 -9.44 4.57
CA LYS A 31 16.73 -10.54 5.16
C LYS A 31 16.20 -11.50 4.10
N TYR A 32 15.67 -10.98 2.99
CA TYR A 32 15.15 -11.81 1.91
C TYR A 32 16.24 -12.59 1.18
N LEU A 33 17.43 -12.02 1.02
CA LEU A 33 18.57 -12.72 0.43
C LEU A 33 19.16 -13.80 1.35
N SER A 34 18.96 -13.69 2.67
CA SER A 34 19.49 -14.67 3.64
C SER A 34 18.53 -15.81 3.97
N MET A 35 17.28 -15.77 3.48
CA MET A 35 16.24 -16.74 3.81
C MET A 35 15.86 -17.58 2.59
N THR A 36 15.43 -18.81 2.83
CA THR A 36 14.95 -19.70 1.76
C THR A 36 13.51 -19.36 1.35
N GLU A 37 13.09 -19.88 0.20
CA GLU A 37 11.72 -19.71 -0.31
C GLU A 37 10.68 -20.24 0.69
N GLU A 38 10.94 -21.38 1.31
CA GLU A 38 10.07 -22.04 2.29
C GLU A 38 9.91 -21.19 3.57
N GLU A 39 11.02 -20.63 4.07
CA GLU A 39 11.02 -19.68 5.17
C GLU A 39 10.26 -18.39 4.80
N PHE A 40 10.28 -17.99 3.53
CA PHE A 40 9.56 -16.81 3.08
C PHE A 40 8.05 -17.06 3.01
N ILE A 41 7.64 -18.19 2.44
CA ILE A 41 6.23 -18.59 2.33
C ILE A 41 5.62 -18.78 3.73
N SER A 42 6.36 -19.37 4.67
CA SER A 42 5.92 -19.53 6.06
C SER A 42 5.95 -18.25 6.89
N SER A 43 6.63 -17.19 6.41
CA SER A 43 6.69 -15.92 7.12
C SER A 43 5.44 -15.06 6.90
N GLN A 44 5.05 -14.31 7.93
CA GLN A 44 4.03 -13.25 7.86
C GLN A 44 4.37 -12.12 6.85
N SER A 45 5.58 -12.12 6.26
CA SER A 45 5.92 -11.17 5.20
C SER A 45 5.27 -11.51 3.87
N TYR A 46 4.91 -12.78 3.65
CA TYR A 46 4.08 -13.22 2.53
C TYR A 46 2.61 -12.86 2.78
N ASP A 47 2.15 -13.13 4.00
CA ASP A 47 0.77 -12.92 4.44
C ASP A 47 0.50 -11.49 4.94
N ARG A 48 1.05 -10.48 4.26
CA ARG A 48 0.73 -9.07 4.55
C ARG A 48 -0.67 -8.74 4.00
N HIS A 49 -1.69 -9.38 4.53
CA HIS A 49 -3.05 -8.89 4.44
C HIS A 49 -3.15 -7.62 5.30
N TYR A 50 -2.84 -6.46 4.70
CA TYR A 50 -3.35 -5.21 5.25
C TYR A 50 -4.86 -5.25 5.08
N GLY A 51 -5.58 -5.83 6.04
CA GLY A 51 -7.03 -5.71 6.08
C GLY A 51 -7.35 -4.22 6.02
N HIS A 52 -8.02 -3.77 4.96
CA HIS A 52 -8.36 -2.37 4.89
C HIS A 52 -9.45 -2.17 5.93
N LYS A 53 -9.20 -1.20 6.84
CA LYS A 53 -10.15 -0.87 7.90
C LYS A 53 -11.56 -0.54 7.39
N LEU A 54 -11.68 -0.23 6.11
CA LEU A 54 -12.90 0.16 5.44
C LEU A 54 -13.52 -0.93 4.55
N ASP A 55 -12.93 -2.13 4.44
CA ASP A 55 -13.47 -3.21 3.58
C ASP A 55 -14.91 -3.56 3.97
N GLY A 56 -15.23 -3.57 5.27
CA GLY A 56 -16.59 -3.83 5.76
C GLY A 56 -17.64 -2.76 5.36
N TYR A 57 -17.20 -1.60 4.87
CA TYR A 57 -18.06 -0.48 4.47
C TYR A 57 -18.19 -0.35 2.94
N GLU A 58 -17.51 -1.22 2.17
CA GLU A 58 -17.53 -1.19 0.70
C GLU A 58 -18.95 -1.24 0.15
N PHE A 59 -19.78 -2.15 0.66
CA PHE A 59 -21.16 -2.31 0.21
C PHE A 59 -21.98 -1.02 0.38
N TYR A 60 -21.80 -0.33 1.50
CA TYR A 60 -22.47 0.93 1.76
C TYR A 60 -22.01 2.02 0.79
N VAL A 61 -20.68 2.15 0.60
CA VAL A 61 -20.09 3.12 -0.34
C VAL A 61 -20.61 2.90 -1.76
N VAL A 62 -20.62 1.66 -2.24
CA VAL A 62 -21.11 1.32 -3.58
C VAL A 62 -22.61 1.65 -3.71
N ASN A 63 -23.42 1.32 -2.71
CA ASN A 63 -24.84 1.61 -2.74
C ASN A 63 -25.12 3.13 -2.76
N GLU A 64 -24.33 3.91 -2.03
CA GLU A 64 -24.48 5.36 -1.97
C GLU A 64 -24.04 6.03 -3.28
N LEU A 65 -22.95 5.56 -3.89
CA LEU A 65 -22.51 6.02 -5.21
C LEU A 65 -23.45 5.61 -6.34
N ARG A 66 -24.14 4.46 -6.22
CA ARG A 66 -25.20 4.06 -7.18
C ARG A 66 -26.39 5.00 -7.13
N LYS A 67 -26.77 5.49 -5.94
CA LYS A 67 -27.85 6.46 -5.78
C LYS A 67 -27.42 7.86 -6.20
N TRP A 68 -26.19 8.24 -5.87
CA TRP A 68 -25.66 9.59 -6.04
C TRP A 68 -24.26 9.56 -6.67
N PRO A 69 -24.16 9.37 -8.00
CA PRO A 69 -22.87 9.17 -8.67
C PRO A 69 -21.97 10.40 -8.69
N PHE A 70 -22.49 11.57 -8.31
CA PHE A 70 -21.75 12.84 -8.26
C PHE A 70 -21.13 13.13 -6.88
N LEU A 71 -21.27 12.22 -5.89
CA LEU A 71 -20.69 12.42 -4.57
C LEU A 71 -19.16 12.40 -4.62
N SER A 72 -18.55 13.40 -3.98
CA SER A 72 -17.11 13.47 -3.78
C SER A 72 -16.68 12.65 -2.56
N ALA A 73 -15.42 12.20 -2.54
CA ALA A 73 -14.87 11.39 -1.45
C ALA A 73 -15.06 12.01 -0.04
N PRO A 74 -14.91 13.34 0.19
CA PRO A 74 -15.20 13.94 1.49
C PRO A 74 -16.68 13.84 1.87
N GLN A 75 -17.59 14.08 0.92
CA GLN A 75 -19.04 14.02 1.16
C GLN A 75 -19.48 12.60 1.52
N LEU A 76 -18.92 11.61 0.82
CA LEU A 76 -19.17 10.20 1.10
C LEU A 76 -18.61 9.80 2.48
N HIS A 77 -17.43 10.31 2.86
CA HIS A 77 -16.84 10.10 4.18
C HIS A 77 -17.67 10.70 5.31
N ASP A 78 -18.24 11.89 5.10
CA ASP A 78 -19.12 12.53 6.07
C ASP A 78 -20.43 11.73 6.23
N ARG A 79 -21.03 11.25 5.13
CA ARG A 79 -22.17 10.32 5.20
C ARG A 79 -21.84 9.00 5.91
N LEU A 80 -20.61 8.50 5.73
CA LEU A 80 -20.16 7.29 6.39
C LEU A 80 -20.06 7.49 7.91
N LYS A 81 -19.59 8.65 8.36
CA LYS A 81 -19.55 9.03 9.78
C LYS A 81 -20.95 9.21 10.38
N GLU A 82 -21.89 9.76 9.61
CA GLU A 82 -23.28 9.95 10.08
C GLU A 82 -24.01 8.61 10.27
N HIS A 83 -23.77 7.64 9.39
CA HIS A 83 -24.42 6.33 9.46
C HIS A 83 -23.70 5.31 10.36
N PHE A 84 -22.40 5.49 10.61
CA PHE A 84 -21.58 4.58 11.42
C PHE A 84 -20.79 5.35 12.49
N SER A 85 -21.32 5.36 13.72
CA SER A 85 -20.69 5.99 14.89
C SER A 85 -19.36 5.32 15.29
N ASP A 86 -19.15 4.06 14.90
CA ASP A 86 -17.95 3.26 15.22
C ASP A 86 -16.85 3.34 14.14
N LEU A 87 -16.95 4.30 13.22
CA LEU A 87 -16.00 4.41 12.11
C LEU A 87 -14.56 4.65 12.63
N PRO A 88 -13.56 3.83 12.25
CA PRO A 88 -12.20 4.02 12.70
C PRO A 88 -11.67 5.37 12.21
N CYS A 89 -11.05 6.14 13.10
CA CYS A 89 -10.40 7.40 12.75
C CYS A 89 -9.30 7.15 11.71
N VAL A 90 -9.61 7.43 10.45
CA VAL A 90 -8.68 7.33 9.33
C VAL A 90 -8.09 8.72 9.07
N PRO A 91 -6.76 8.90 9.25
CA PRO A 91 -6.13 10.16 8.90
C PRO A 91 -6.26 10.41 7.39
N PRO A 92 -6.38 11.67 6.94
CA PRO A 92 -6.48 11.98 5.53
C PRO A 92 -5.27 11.42 4.79
N GLN A 93 -5.51 10.80 3.63
CA GLN A 93 -4.45 10.33 2.73
C GLN A 93 -3.49 11.48 2.46
N LYS A 94 -2.23 11.34 2.89
CA LYS A 94 -1.18 12.33 2.64
C LYS A 94 -1.02 12.40 1.13
N LYS A 95 -1.45 13.50 0.50
CA LYS A 95 -1.25 13.69 -0.94
C LYS A 95 0.24 13.56 -1.20
N ARG A 96 0.63 12.55 -1.98
CA ARG A 96 1.99 12.49 -2.52
C ARG A 96 2.11 13.72 -3.39
N SER A 97 2.81 14.74 -2.89
CA SER A 97 3.24 15.88 -3.68
C SER A 97 4.05 15.31 -4.83
N SER A 98 3.44 15.29 -6.02
CA SER A 98 4.15 15.16 -7.28
C SER A 98 5.17 16.29 -7.33
N THR A 99 6.41 15.98 -6.98
CA THR A 99 7.55 16.83 -7.30
C THR A 99 7.70 16.81 -8.81
N SER A 100 6.93 17.68 -9.49
CA SER A 100 7.25 18.10 -10.84
C SER A 100 8.62 18.77 -10.75
N SER A 101 9.66 18.03 -11.13
CA SER A 101 10.97 18.62 -11.43
C SER A 101 10.78 19.50 -12.65
N THR A 102 10.51 20.79 -12.43
CA THR A 102 10.75 21.80 -13.47
C THR A 102 12.27 22.02 -13.48
N GLY A 103 12.90 21.41 -14.48
CA GLY A 103 14.31 21.61 -14.78
C GLY A 103 14.62 23.07 -15.06
N CYS A 104 15.77 23.50 -14.59
CA CYS A 104 16.41 24.77 -14.94
C CYS A 104 16.64 24.86 -16.45
N VAL A 105 16.40 26.04 -17.01
CA VAL A 105 17.27 26.67 -18.02
C VAL A 105 17.25 28.18 -17.80
#